data_AF-W7U822-F1
#
_entry.id   AF-W7U822-F1
#
_cell.length_a   1.000
_cell.length_b   1.000
_cell.length_c   1.000
_cell.angle_alpha   90.00
_cell.angle_beta   90.00
_cell.angle_gamma   90.00
#
_symmetry.space_group_name_H-M   'P 1'
#
loop_
_entity.id
_entity.type
_entity.pdbx_description
1 polymer ?
#
loop_
_entity_poly.entity_id
_entity_poly.type
_entity_poly.pdbx_seq_one_letter_code
_entity_poly.pdbx_strand_id
1 'polypeptide(L)'
;MRRGGTGWYKARKRLHEPGARISACFTSLGNTREKGADLYARIAELYRSTYPQDNVTFYGIGNVISAGDMVVFDPMPQQQLDAFYRDEVDIIFNLERTQYRNGWPLGTEGLLMGLVLFTTDAYNLNERNGFNFGTEVTIVTEGRENLTVEAIHRYTVNRHLLLEHSMRGQDRAWEIFGHDRQMGVILSEVGRRMNATSL
;
A
#
# COMPACT_ATOMS: atom_id res chain seq x y z
N MET A 1 -29.58 15.46 -18.32
CA MET A 1 -28.10 15.46 -18.33
C MET A 1 -27.60 15.81 -16.93
N ARG A 2 -27.23 14.81 -16.12
CA ARG A 2 -26.54 15.06 -14.85
C ARG A 2 -25.07 15.34 -15.17
N ARG A 3 -24.59 16.53 -14.81
CA ARG A 3 -23.15 16.81 -14.75
C ARG A 3 -22.59 15.94 -13.63
N GLY A 4 -21.99 14.81 -13.99
CA GLY A 4 -21.24 13.98 -13.05
C GLY A 4 -20.02 14.75 -12.61
N GLY A 5 -20.03 15.25 -11.37
CA GLY A 5 -18.83 15.81 -10.77
C GLY A 5 -17.77 14.71 -10.68
N THR A 6 -16.66 14.90 -11.37
CA THR A 6 -15.44 14.10 -11.25
C THR A 6 -14.72 14.48 -9.96
N GLY A 7 -15.40 14.32 -8.81
CA GLY A 7 -14.77 14.40 -7.51
C GLY A 7 -14.00 13.11 -7.27
N TRP A 8 -12.73 13.21 -6.91
CA TRP A 8 -11.98 12.08 -6.37
C TRP A 8 -12.57 11.76 -4.99
N TYR A 9 -13.57 10.87 -4.96
CA TYR A 9 -14.22 10.48 -3.72
C TYR A 9 -13.43 9.39 -3.01
N LYS A 10 -13.37 9.50 -1.69
CA LYS A 10 -12.76 8.49 -0.83
C LYS A 10 -13.61 7.22 -0.81
N ALA A 11 -13.21 6.19 -1.56
CA ALA A 11 -13.86 4.89 -1.53
C ALA A 11 -13.37 4.09 -0.31
N ARG A 12 -14.27 3.81 0.65
CA ARG A 12 -13.93 3.03 1.85
C ARG A 12 -14.02 1.53 1.57
N LYS A 13 -13.06 0.76 2.10
CA LYS A 13 -13.20 -0.70 2.23
C LYS A 13 -14.38 -1.03 3.14
N ARG A 14 -14.96 -2.21 2.93
CA ARG A 14 -16.05 -2.74 3.75
C ARG A 14 -15.50 -3.83 4.65
N LEU A 15 -16.23 -4.09 5.75
CA LEU A 15 -15.91 -5.24 6.58
C LEU A 15 -16.07 -6.51 5.75
N HIS A 16 -15.05 -7.35 5.79
CA HIS A 16 -15.09 -8.68 5.20
C HIS A 16 -15.84 -9.63 6.12
N GLU A 17 -16.70 -10.48 5.56
CA GLU A 17 -17.33 -11.57 6.28
C GLU A 17 -16.27 -12.56 6.82
N PRO A 18 -16.54 -13.27 7.92
CA PRO A 18 -15.66 -14.34 8.39
C PRO A 18 -15.36 -15.36 7.28
N GLY A 19 -14.09 -15.70 7.10
CA GLY A 19 -13.64 -16.65 6.05
C GLY A 19 -13.54 -16.07 4.64
N ALA A 20 -13.92 -14.80 4.42
CA ALA A 20 -13.72 -14.14 3.14
C ALA A 20 -12.23 -14.07 2.77
N ARG A 21 -11.96 -14.09 1.47
CA ARG A 21 -10.60 -14.04 0.91
C ARG A 21 -9.91 -12.73 1.32
N ILE A 22 -8.68 -12.81 1.82
CA ILE A 22 -7.76 -11.67 1.88
C ILE A 22 -6.89 -11.69 0.64
N SER A 23 -6.66 -10.53 0.06
CA SER A 23 -5.79 -10.38 -1.09
C SER A 23 -4.58 -9.52 -0.77
N ALA A 24 -3.39 -10.06 -0.96
CA ALA A 24 -2.12 -9.35 -0.86
C ALA A 24 -1.55 -9.10 -2.26
N CYS A 25 -1.04 -7.91 -2.53
CA CYS A 25 -0.51 -7.56 -3.85
C CYS A 25 0.89 -6.97 -3.75
N PHE A 26 1.75 -7.32 -4.69
CA PHE A 26 3.02 -6.66 -4.97
C PHE A 26 3.04 -6.20 -6.42
N THR A 27 3.41 -4.94 -6.64
CA THR A 27 3.39 -4.34 -7.97
C THR A 27 4.70 -3.64 -8.27
N SER A 28 5.30 -3.92 -9.41
CA SER A 28 6.54 -3.25 -9.80
C SER A 28 6.81 -3.27 -11.29
N LEU A 29 7.41 -2.19 -11.79
CA LEU A 29 8.08 -2.14 -13.10
C LEU A 29 9.61 -2.06 -12.96
N GLY A 30 10.13 -2.08 -11.72
CA GLY A 30 11.55 -1.91 -11.45
C GLY A 30 12.34 -3.21 -11.57
N ASN A 31 13.61 -3.13 -11.17
CA ASN A 31 14.44 -4.32 -11.01
C ASN A 31 13.92 -5.19 -9.86
N THR A 32 13.75 -6.48 -10.10
CA THR A 32 13.13 -7.45 -9.17
C THR A 32 13.83 -7.50 -7.81
N ARG A 33 15.17 -7.48 -7.79
CA ARG A 33 15.95 -7.54 -6.54
C ARG A 33 15.90 -6.22 -5.78
N GLU A 34 16.02 -5.10 -6.49
CA GLU A 34 15.93 -3.76 -5.89
C GLU A 34 14.56 -3.56 -5.22
N LYS A 35 13.50 -4.01 -5.89
CA LYS A 35 12.10 -3.83 -5.46
C LYS A 35 11.61 -4.84 -4.43
N GLY A 36 12.42 -5.86 -4.10
CA GLY A 36 12.06 -6.87 -3.12
C GLY A 36 11.11 -7.95 -3.64
N ALA A 37 11.07 -8.20 -4.96
CA ALA A 37 10.19 -9.23 -5.54
C ALA A 37 10.51 -10.63 -5.01
N ASP A 38 11.78 -10.94 -4.75
CA ASP A 38 12.19 -12.22 -4.13
C ASP A 38 11.76 -12.31 -2.66
N LEU A 39 11.77 -11.20 -1.92
CA LEU A 39 11.27 -11.17 -0.54
C LEU A 39 9.75 -11.40 -0.52
N TYR A 40 9.03 -10.78 -1.44
CA TYR A 40 7.59 -11.02 -1.58
C TYR A 40 7.27 -12.48 -1.91
N ALA A 41 8.00 -13.09 -2.84
CA ALA A 41 7.88 -14.51 -3.18
C ALA A 41 8.10 -15.42 -1.95
N ARG A 42 9.17 -15.18 -1.17
CA ARG A 42 9.43 -15.92 0.06
C ARG A 42 8.34 -15.77 1.10
N ILE A 43 7.79 -14.56 1.28
CA ILE A 43 6.68 -14.31 2.20
C ILE A 43 5.45 -15.11 1.75
N ALA A 44 5.12 -15.13 0.45
CA ALA A 44 3.99 -15.88 -0.06
C ALA A 44 4.14 -17.40 0.17
N GLU A 45 5.32 -17.97 -0.09
CA GLU A 45 5.60 -19.39 0.16
C GLU A 45 5.55 -19.73 1.66
N LEU A 46 6.18 -18.89 2.48
CA LEU A 46 6.18 -19.08 3.93
C LEU A 46 4.77 -18.99 4.51
N TYR A 47 3.95 -18.04 4.03
CA TYR A 47 2.57 -17.91 4.46
C TYR A 47 1.77 -19.19 4.21
N ARG A 48 1.82 -19.72 2.99
CA ARG A 48 1.07 -20.92 2.60
C ARG A 48 1.46 -22.15 3.40
N SER A 49 2.75 -22.33 3.63
CA SER A 49 3.24 -23.47 4.42
C SER A 49 2.89 -23.35 5.90
N THR A 50 2.81 -22.12 6.43
CA THR A 50 2.51 -21.86 7.85
C THR A 50 1.00 -21.90 8.14
N TYR A 51 0.18 -21.33 7.24
CA TYR A 51 -1.27 -21.18 7.40
C TYR A 51 -2.02 -21.76 6.18
N PRO A 52 -1.93 -23.08 5.91
CA PRO A 52 -2.48 -23.68 4.69
C PRO A 52 -4.02 -23.68 4.62
N GLN A 53 -4.70 -23.37 5.73
CA GLN A 53 -6.17 -23.31 5.80
C GLN A 53 -6.72 -21.88 5.63
N ASP A 54 -5.84 -20.88 5.59
CA ASP A 54 -6.27 -19.50 5.43
C ASP A 54 -6.62 -19.20 3.97
N ASN A 55 -7.70 -18.47 3.76
CA ASN A 55 -8.13 -18.01 2.44
C ASN A 55 -7.40 -16.71 2.06
N VAL A 56 -6.13 -16.81 1.68
CA VAL A 56 -5.31 -15.67 1.22
C VAL A 56 -4.83 -15.88 -0.20
N THR A 57 -5.01 -14.88 -1.06
CA THR A 57 -4.46 -14.86 -2.41
C THR A 57 -3.34 -13.84 -2.51
N PHE A 58 -2.22 -14.26 -3.08
CA PHE A 58 -1.09 -13.39 -3.41
C PHE A 58 -1.13 -13.03 -4.89
N TYR A 59 -1.05 -11.74 -5.18
CA TYR A 59 -1.04 -11.15 -6.51
C TYR A 59 0.30 -10.51 -6.81
N GLY A 60 0.84 -10.77 -8.00
CA GLY A 60 1.99 -10.05 -8.54
C GLY A 60 1.61 -9.28 -9.80
N ILE A 61 2.02 -8.02 -9.94
CA ILE A 61 1.79 -7.23 -11.16
C ILE A 61 3.13 -6.69 -11.68
N GLY A 62 3.43 -6.99 -12.95
CA GLY A 62 4.65 -6.55 -13.63
C GLY A 62 5.88 -7.41 -13.37
N ASN A 63 7.02 -6.79 -13.08
CA ASN A 63 8.29 -7.48 -12.84
C ASN A 63 8.30 -8.14 -11.46
N VAL A 64 7.77 -9.36 -11.39
CA VAL A 64 7.61 -10.14 -10.16
C VAL A 64 8.27 -11.52 -10.27
N ILE A 65 8.60 -12.11 -9.12
CA ILE A 65 9.03 -13.52 -9.04
C ILE A 65 7.80 -14.30 -8.58
N SER A 66 7.29 -15.17 -9.46
CA SER A 66 6.14 -16.03 -9.12
C SER A 66 6.54 -17.09 -8.10
N ALA A 67 5.62 -17.40 -7.19
CA ALA A 67 5.84 -18.37 -6.12
C ALA A 67 4.54 -19.10 -5.76
N GLY A 68 4.55 -20.44 -5.77
CA GLY A 68 3.39 -21.30 -5.55
C GLY A 68 2.17 -20.93 -6.42
N ASP A 69 1.00 -20.74 -5.81
CA ASP A 69 -0.26 -20.37 -6.49
C ASP A 69 -0.45 -18.85 -6.73
N MET A 70 0.65 -18.08 -6.72
CA MET A 70 0.56 -16.62 -6.87
C MET A 70 -0.02 -16.28 -8.25
N VAL A 71 -1.04 -15.43 -8.26
CA VAL A 71 -1.66 -14.99 -9.51
C VAL A 71 -0.88 -13.79 -10.03
N VAL A 72 -0.26 -13.95 -11.21
CA VAL A 72 0.60 -12.92 -11.81
C VAL A 72 -0.10 -12.28 -13.00
N PHE A 73 -0.10 -10.95 -13.04
CA PHE A 73 -0.62 -10.14 -14.13
C PHE A 73 0.49 -9.35 -14.81
N ASP A 74 0.32 -9.11 -16.11
CA ASP A 74 1.10 -8.12 -16.83
C ASP A 74 0.85 -6.69 -16.28
N PRO A 75 1.77 -5.74 -16.54
CA PRO A 75 1.52 -4.33 -16.25
C PRO A 75 0.18 -3.84 -16.80
N MET A 76 -0.58 -3.15 -15.97
CA MET A 76 -1.89 -2.61 -16.33
C MET A 76 -1.88 -1.07 -16.35
N PRO A 77 -2.73 -0.42 -17.17
CA PRO A 77 -2.92 1.02 -17.13
C PRO A 77 -3.36 1.51 -15.74
N GLN A 78 -2.97 2.73 -15.35
CA GLN A 78 -3.21 3.27 -14.01
C GLN A 78 -4.68 3.19 -13.58
N GLN A 79 -5.64 3.52 -14.46
CA GLN A 79 -7.07 3.44 -14.11
C GLN A 79 -7.53 2.01 -13.78
N GLN A 80 -6.96 1.01 -14.44
CA GLN A 80 -7.24 -0.39 -14.13
C GLN A 80 -6.56 -0.81 -12.83
N LEU A 81 -5.33 -0.33 -12.59
CA LEU A 81 -4.61 -0.57 -11.34
C LEU A 81 -5.36 0.00 -10.12
N ASP A 82 -5.85 1.23 -10.25
CA ASP A 82 -6.63 1.90 -9.21
C ASP A 82 -7.92 1.13 -8.89
N ALA A 83 -8.62 0.65 -9.94
CA ALA A 83 -9.80 -0.17 -9.78
C ALA A 83 -9.47 -1.52 -9.12
N PHE A 84 -8.40 -2.18 -9.55
CA PHE A 84 -7.95 -3.44 -9.00
C PHE A 84 -7.58 -3.31 -7.51
N TYR A 85 -6.82 -2.27 -7.13
CA TYR A 85 -6.54 -1.99 -5.73
C TYR A 85 -7.81 -1.77 -4.92
N ARG A 86 -8.70 -0.91 -5.40
CA ARG A 86 -9.95 -0.59 -4.71
C ARG A 86 -10.85 -1.82 -4.52
N ASP A 87 -10.95 -2.68 -5.52
CA ASP A 87 -11.99 -3.69 -5.57
C ASP A 87 -11.49 -5.09 -5.15
N GLU A 88 -10.21 -5.42 -5.40
CA GLU A 88 -9.69 -6.78 -5.23
C GLU A 88 -8.63 -6.95 -4.15
N VAL A 89 -7.91 -5.88 -3.76
CA VAL A 89 -6.72 -5.97 -2.91
C VAL A 89 -6.97 -5.40 -1.51
N ASP A 90 -6.47 -6.07 -0.47
CA ASP A 90 -6.54 -5.60 0.91
C ASP A 90 -5.19 -5.11 1.43
N ILE A 91 -4.11 -5.76 1.01
CA ILE A 91 -2.75 -5.49 1.47
C ILE A 91 -1.87 -5.18 0.26
N ILE A 92 -1.14 -4.07 0.30
CA ILE A 92 -0.14 -3.70 -0.71
C ILE A 92 1.27 -3.85 -0.13
N PHE A 93 2.17 -4.46 -0.90
CA PHE A 93 3.56 -4.62 -0.56
C PHE A 93 4.44 -3.66 -1.37
N ASN A 94 5.21 -2.83 -0.67
CA ASN A 94 6.31 -2.05 -1.24
C ASN A 94 7.62 -2.41 -0.51
N LEU A 95 8.38 -3.33 -1.08
CA LEU A 95 9.55 -3.95 -0.44
C LEU A 95 10.89 -3.40 -0.97
N GLU A 96 10.92 -2.11 -1.30
CA GLU A 96 12.09 -1.43 -1.82
C GLU A 96 13.31 -1.59 -0.90
N ARG A 97 14.43 -2.03 -1.47
CA ARG A 97 15.71 -2.16 -0.76
C ARG A 97 16.68 -1.02 -1.06
N THR A 98 16.45 -0.26 -2.13
CA THR A 98 17.46 0.69 -2.63
C THR A 98 17.45 2.04 -1.91
N GLN A 99 18.64 2.64 -1.89
CA GLN A 99 19.04 3.70 -0.99
C GLN A 99 18.87 5.12 -1.56
N TYR A 100 18.66 5.26 -2.88
CA TYR A 100 18.78 6.56 -3.55
C TYR A 100 17.87 6.76 -4.77
N ARG A 101 16.93 5.86 -5.06
CA ARG A 101 16.13 5.95 -6.30
C ARG A 101 14.67 6.32 -6.09
N ASN A 102 14.06 5.93 -4.97
CA ASN A 102 12.63 6.14 -4.76
C ASN A 102 12.37 6.87 -3.45
N GLY A 103 11.56 7.93 -3.54
CA GLY A 103 11.01 8.61 -2.37
C GLY A 103 9.95 7.76 -1.68
N TRP A 104 9.71 8.06 -0.40
CA TRP A 104 8.67 7.42 0.38
C TRP A 104 7.35 8.18 0.31
N PRO A 105 6.19 7.49 0.27
CA PRO A 105 6.02 6.08 -0.08
C PRO A 105 5.57 5.91 -1.54
N LEU A 106 6.33 5.13 -2.32
CA LEU A 106 5.70 4.27 -3.34
C LEU A 106 4.71 3.33 -2.62
N GLY A 107 3.52 3.09 -3.18
CA GLY A 107 2.45 2.36 -2.50
C GLY A 107 1.46 3.25 -1.72
N THR A 108 1.64 4.58 -1.73
CA THR A 108 0.62 5.52 -1.23
C THR A 108 -0.67 5.47 -2.03
N GLU A 109 -0.59 5.14 -3.31
CA GLU A 109 -1.75 4.88 -4.14
C GLU A 109 -2.64 3.79 -3.53
N GLY A 110 -2.04 2.74 -2.95
CA GLY A 110 -2.76 1.71 -2.22
C GLY A 110 -3.39 2.26 -0.93
N LEU A 111 -2.63 3.02 -0.13
CA LEU A 111 -3.18 3.64 1.07
C LEU A 111 -4.37 4.57 0.75
N LEU A 112 -4.31 5.35 -0.33
CA LEU A 112 -5.40 6.23 -0.78
C LEU A 112 -6.65 5.45 -1.21
N MET A 113 -6.48 4.22 -1.70
CA MET A 113 -7.56 3.26 -2.03
C MET A 113 -8.02 2.43 -0.82
N GLY A 114 -7.43 2.63 0.36
CA GLY A 114 -7.81 1.96 1.60
C GLY A 114 -7.15 0.59 1.80
N LEU A 115 -6.00 0.33 1.19
CA LEU A 115 -5.24 -0.89 1.44
C LEU A 115 -4.36 -0.68 2.68
N VAL A 116 -3.99 -1.77 3.35
CA VAL A 116 -2.94 -1.76 4.38
C VAL A 116 -1.59 -1.88 3.71
N LEU A 117 -0.62 -1.05 4.12
CA LEU A 117 0.71 -1.03 3.52
C LEU A 117 1.70 -1.87 4.31
N PHE A 118 2.37 -2.77 3.60
CA PHE A 118 3.48 -3.58 4.09
C PHE A 118 4.74 -3.16 3.36
N THR A 119 5.79 -2.85 4.10
CA THR A 119 6.90 -2.15 3.49
C THR A 119 8.19 -2.24 4.29
N THR A 120 9.32 -2.25 3.60
CA THR A 120 10.64 -2.30 4.24
C THR A 120 11.00 -1.01 4.97
N ASP A 121 10.45 0.13 4.55
CA ASP A 121 10.83 1.49 5.00
C ASP A 121 12.34 1.61 5.30
N ALA A 122 13.18 1.22 4.34
CA ALA A 122 14.60 0.92 4.58
C ALA A 122 15.42 2.08 5.21
N TYR A 123 14.90 3.31 5.21
CA TYR A 123 15.55 4.50 5.79
C TYR A 123 14.72 5.20 6.84
N ASN A 124 13.68 4.54 7.37
CA ASN A 124 12.74 5.13 8.32
C ASN A 124 12.16 6.45 7.79
N LEU A 125 11.81 6.48 6.50
CA LEU A 125 11.32 7.67 5.81
C LEU A 125 9.93 8.05 6.27
N ASN A 126 9.15 7.09 6.78
CA ASN A 126 7.87 7.39 7.43
C ASN A 126 8.05 8.39 8.58
N GLU A 127 9.00 8.13 9.47
CA GLU A 127 9.30 9.01 10.61
C GLU A 127 10.10 10.24 10.18
N ARG A 128 11.17 10.06 9.39
CA ARG A 128 12.06 11.16 8.99
C ARG A 128 11.36 12.25 8.17
N ASN A 129 10.35 11.90 7.38
CA ASN A 129 9.57 12.87 6.62
C ASN A 129 8.34 13.38 7.40
N GLY A 130 8.15 12.93 8.64
CA GLY A 130 7.04 13.36 9.49
C GLY A 130 5.66 12.85 9.06
N PHE A 131 5.60 11.83 8.19
CA PHE A 131 4.33 11.22 7.81
C PHE A 131 3.71 10.48 9.00
N ASN A 132 4.55 9.75 9.75
CA ASN A 132 4.21 9.11 11.01
C ASN A 132 2.95 8.24 10.92
N PHE A 133 2.85 7.41 9.88
CA PHE A 133 1.87 6.33 9.86
C PHE A 133 2.15 5.40 11.04
N GLY A 134 1.12 5.09 11.82
CA GLY A 134 1.18 4.23 12.99
C GLY A 134 1.07 2.75 12.64
N THR A 135 0.28 2.01 13.41
CA THR A 135 0.11 0.55 13.27
C THR A 135 -0.56 0.13 11.96
N GLU A 136 -1.15 1.07 11.22
CA GLU A 136 -1.69 0.87 9.87
C GLU A 136 -0.62 0.55 8.81
N VAL A 137 0.67 0.79 9.10
CA VAL A 137 1.79 0.42 8.23
C VAL A 137 2.62 -0.65 8.93
N THR A 138 2.84 -1.77 8.25
CA THR A 138 3.65 -2.87 8.76
C THR A 138 5.06 -2.80 8.18
N ILE A 139 6.07 -2.72 9.06
CA ILE A 139 7.47 -2.76 8.66
C ILE A 139 7.93 -4.21 8.42
N VAL A 140 8.26 -4.53 7.18
CA VAL A 140 8.75 -5.83 6.74
C VAL A 140 10.27 -5.85 6.89
N THR A 141 10.77 -6.70 7.77
CA THR A 141 12.22 -6.89 7.97
C THR A 141 12.69 -8.15 7.26
N GLU A 142 13.67 -8.02 6.36
CA GLU A 142 14.31 -9.17 5.71
C GLU A 142 15.00 -10.07 6.76
N GLY A 143 14.83 -11.39 6.64
CA GLY A 143 15.27 -12.36 7.64
C GLY A 143 14.32 -12.53 8.83
N ARG A 144 13.19 -11.80 8.87
CA ARG A 144 12.10 -11.98 9.84
C ARG A 144 10.74 -12.08 9.13
N GLU A 145 10.72 -12.81 8.02
CA GLU A 145 9.53 -13.02 7.20
C GLU A 145 8.37 -13.64 8.01
N ASN A 146 8.66 -14.43 9.05
CA ASN A 146 7.66 -15.01 9.94
C ASN A 146 6.78 -13.94 10.62
N LEU A 147 7.36 -12.80 11.03
CA LEU A 147 6.60 -11.70 11.64
C LEU A 147 5.64 -11.04 10.63
N THR A 148 6.04 -11.02 9.36
CA THR A 148 5.21 -10.51 8.27
C THR A 148 4.05 -11.46 7.99
N VAL A 149 4.34 -12.76 7.95
CA VAL A 149 3.34 -13.83 7.78
C VAL A 149 2.34 -13.85 8.94
N GLU A 150 2.80 -13.73 10.18
CA GLU A 150 1.94 -13.58 11.36
C GLU A 150 1.05 -12.32 11.27
N ALA A 151 1.59 -11.21 10.78
CA ALA A 151 0.82 -9.97 10.62
C ALA A 151 -0.33 -10.13 9.59
N ILE A 152 -0.09 -10.82 8.48
CA ILE A 152 -1.15 -11.15 7.51
C ILE A 152 -2.20 -12.06 8.16
N HIS A 153 -1.77 -13.09 8.89
CA HIS A 153 -2.68 -14.02 9.57
C HIS A 153 -3.54 -13.33 10.65
N ARG A 154 -3.00 -12.33 11.36
CA ARG A 154 -3.83 -11.54 12.28
C ARG A 154 -5.02 -10.88 11.58
N TYR A 155 -4.88 -10.47 10.32
CA TYR A 155 -6.01 -9.96 9.56
C TYR A 155 -6.99 -11.05 9.14
N THR A 156 -6.52 -12.28 8.87
CA THR A 156 -7.43 -13.38 8.51
C THR A 156 -8.35 -13.75 9.66
N VAL A 157 -7.84 -13.75 10.90
CA VAL A 157 -8.60 -14.07 12.12
C VAL A 157 -9.30 -12.85 12.75
N ASN A 158 -8.84 -11.62 12.46
CA ASN A 158 -9.45 -10.39 12.96
C ASN A 158 -9.72 -9.38 11.83
N ARG A 159 -10.91 -9.50 11.21
CA ARG A 159 -11.35 -8.63 10.10
C ARG A 159 -11.63 -7.19 10.51
N HIS A 160 -11.98 -6.98 11.78
CA HIS A 160 -12.13 -5.64 12.32
C HIS A 160 -10.80 -4.90 12.36
N LEU A 161 -9.72 -5.58 12.73
CA LEU A 161 -8.38 -5.00 12.73
C LEU A 161 -7.94 -4.59 11.31
N LEU A 162 -8.21 -5.45 10.31
CA LEU A 162 -7.93 -5.12 8.90
C LEU A 162 -8.67 -3.86 8.46
N LEU A 163 -9.97 -3.80 8.75
CA LEU A 163 -10.79 -2.64 8.39
C LEU A 163 -10.36 -1.38 9.14
N GLU A 164 -10.04 -1.48 10.43
CA GLU A 164 -9.57 -0.35 11.23
C GLU A 164 -8.27 0.23 10.65
N HIS A 165 -7.28 -0.63 10.38
CA HIS A 165 -5.99 -0.22 9.81
C HIS A 165 -6.18 0.38 8.40
N SER A 166 -7.03 -0.24 7.57
CA SER A 166 -7.43 0.30 6.27
C SER A 166 -8.01 1.71 6.38
N MET A 167 -8.99 1.92 7.26
CA MET A 167 -9.65 3.20 7.43
C MET A 167 -8.68 4.28 7.93
N ARG A 168 -7.90 3.97 8.98
CA ARG A 168 -6.93 4.90 9.58
C ARG A 168 -5.81 5.27 8.62
N GLY A 169 -5.23 4.28 7.93
CA GLY A 169 -4.20 4.52 6.93
C GLY A 169 -4.70 5.36 5.77
N GLN A 170 -5.94 5.11 5.30
CA GLN A 170 -6.54 5.94 4.27
C GLN A 170 -6.85 7.36 4.76
N ASP A 171 -7.31 7.55 6.00
CA ASP A 171 -7.49 8.87 6.62
C ASP A 171 -6.19 9.66 6.64
N ARG A 172 -5.11 9.05 7.14
CA ARG A 172 -3.81 9.69 7.18
C ARG A 172 -3.23 9.96 5.79
N ALA A 173 -3.39 9.04 4.85
CA ALA A 173 -2.91 9.22 3.49
C ALA A 173 -3.62 10.37 2.77
N TRP A 174 -4.94 10.53 2.93
CA TRP A 174 -5.67 11.67 2.38
C TRP A 174 -5.30 13.00 3.05
N GLU A 175 -5.01 12.98 4.36
CA GLU A 175 -4.55 14.17 5.08
C GLU A 175 -3.19 14.67 4.58
N ILE A 176 -2.30 13.78 4.14
CA ILE A 176 -0.95 14.13 3.69
C ILE A 176 -0.88 14.31 2.16
N PHE A 177 -1.41 13.35 1.42
CA PHE A 177 -1.23 13.20 -0.02
C PHE A 177 -2.51 13.48 -0.83
N GLY A 178 -3.62 13.82 -0.18
CA GLY A 178 -4.83 14.22 -0.87
C GLY A 178 -4.57 15.44 -1.76
N HIS A 179 -5.08 15.40 -2.99
CA HIS A 179 -4.89 16.46 -3.99
C HIS A 179 -5.15 17.85 -3.41
N ASP A 180 -6.29 18.04 -2.74
CA ASP A 180 -6.69 19.35 -2.20
C ASP A 180 -5.76 19.82 -1.09
N ARG A 181 -5.21 18.90 -0.29
CA ARG A 181 -4.21 19.24 0.72
C ARG A 181 -2.92 19.72 0.05
N GLN A 182 -2.40 18.94 -0.90
CA GLN A 182 -1.14 19.27 -1.57
C GLN A 182 -1.23 20.63 -2.27
N MET A 183 -2.34 20.86 -3.00
CA MET A 183 -2.60 22.15 -3.64
C MET A 183 -2.72 23.28 -2.63
N GLY A 184 -3.42 23.07 -1.50
CA GLY A 184 -3.53 24.06 -0.44
C GLY A 184 -2.16 24.47 0.13
N VAL A 185 -1.27 23.51 0.37
CA VAL A 185 0.10 23.78 0.85
C VAL A 185 0.89 24.59 -0.18
N ILE A 186 0.88 24.16 -1.45
CA ILE A 186 1.61 24.85 -2.53
C ILE A 186 1.12 26.29 -2.68
N LEU A 187 -0.19 26.50 -2.75
CA LEU A 187 -0.77 27.84 -2.92
C LEU A 187 -0.46 28.74 -1.72
N SER A 188 -0.45 28.19 -0.50
CA SER A 188 -0.07 28.94 0.71
C SER A 188 1.38 29.41 0.68
N GLU A 189 2.30 28.56 0.18
CA GLU A 189 3.72 28.86 0.04
C GLU A 189 3.95 29.95 -1.03
N VAL A 190 3.32 29.79 -2.19
CA VAL A 190 3.40 30.77 -3.28
C VAL A 190 2.89 32.13 -2.81
N GLY A 191 1.73 32.18 -2.15
CA GLY A 191 1.18 33.42 -1.59
C GLY A 191 2.13 34.08 -0.58
N ARG A 192 2.75 33.30 0.32
CA ARG A 192 3.71 33.84 1.30
C ARG A 192 4.92 34.46 0.62
N ARG A 193 5.47 33.82 -0.42
CA ARG A 193 6.63 34.32 -1.15
C ARG A 193 6.30 35.58 -1.94
N MET A 194 5.15 35.64 -2.60
CA MET A 194 4.70 36.84 -3.34
C MET A 194 4.55 38.06 -2.42
N ASN A 195 4.04 37.86 -1.20
CA ASN A 195 3.91 38.94 -0.22
C ASN A 195 5.28 39.37 0.35
N ALA A 196 6.25 38.46 0.43
CA ALA A 196 7.60 38.76 0.92
C ALA A 196 8.48 39.52 -0.08
N THR A 197 8.23 39.40 -1.39
CA THR A 197 8.93 40.16 -2.46
C THR A 197 8.28 41.49 -2.82
N SER A 198 7.16 41.85 -2.19
CA SER A 198 6.44 43.11 -2.44
C SER A 198 6.83 44.24 -1.47
N LEU A 199 7.93 44.07 -0.72
CA LEU A 199 8.57 45.03 0.19
C LEU A 199 9.97 45.35 -0.32
#